data_AF-A0A382FC00-F1
#
_entry.id   AF-A0A382FC00-F1
#
_cell.length_a   1.000
_cell.length_b   1.000
_cell.length_c   1.000
_cell.angle_alpha   90.00
_cell.angle_beta   90.00
_cell.angle_gamma   90.00
#
_symmetry.space_group_name_H-M   'P 1'
#
loop_
_entity.id
_entity.type
_entity.pdbx_description
1 polymer ?
#
loop_
_entity_poly.entity_id
_entity_poly.type
_entity_poly.pdbx_seq_one_letter_code
_entity_poly.pdbx_strand_id
1 'polypeptide(L)'
;MNNEYEHPNFYKSAMGVVYEKNPKITYPHLYRVFLLDSHNTSWFWIREDGTCYWQHSRKNLDDDIFEDADQLQMDLFGKPILTKEFIMKAIL
;
A
#
# COMPACT_ATOMS: atom_id res chain seq x y z
N MET A 1 2.22 -11.81 -40.56
CA MET A 1 2.99 -12.06 -39.32
C MET A 1 2.41 -11.14 -38.27
N ASN A 2 1.52 -11.67 -37.43
CA ASN A 2 0.95 -10.89 -36.33
C ASN A 2 2.06 -10.75 -35.29
N ASN A 3 2.45 -9.52 -34.97
CA ASN A 3 3.42 -9.25 -33.92
C ASN A 3 2.78 -9.69 -32.59
N GLU A 4 3.08 -10.89 -32.12
CA GLU A 4 2.58 -11.49 -30.87
C GLU A 4 3.00 -10.71 -29.59
N TYR A 5 3.50 -9.48 -29.73
CA TYR A 5 4.25 -8.77 -28.70
C TYR A 5 3.74 -7.36 -28.37
N GLU A 6 2.66 -6.88 -28.99
CA GLU A 6 2.01 -5.62 -28.60
C GLU A 6 0.82 -5.87 -27.68
N HIS A 7 1.10 -6.31 -26.45
CA HIS A 7 0.04 -6.40 -25.44
C HIS A 7 -0.27 -4.99 -24.93
N PRO A 8 -1.54 -4.53 -24.97
CA PRO A 8 -1.90 -3.13 -24.67
C PRO A 8 -1.48 -2.69 -23.26
N ASN A 9 -1.37 -3.64 -22.32
CA ASN A 9 -1.04 -3.40 -20.92
C ASN A 9 0.45 -3.56 -20.58
N PHE A 10 1.34 -3.90 -21.52
CA PHE A 10 2.77 -4.08 -21.22
C PHE A 10 3.65 -3.27 -22.18
N TYR A 11 4.87 -2.93 -21.76
CA TYR A 11 5.89 -2.27 -22.59
C TYR A 11 7.28 -2.85 -22.33
N LYS A 12 8.20 -2.76 -23.30
CA LYS A 12 9.59 -3.20 -23.16
C LYS A 12 10.52 -2.00 -22.94
N SER A 13 11.47 -2.11 -22.01
CA SER A 13 12.57 -1.15 -21.91
C SER A 13 13.58 -1.33 -23.05
N ALA A 14 14.47 -0.36 -23.22
CA ALA A 14 15.57 -0.44 -24.18
C ALA A 14 16.51 -1.65 -23.95
N MET A 15 16.50 -2.23 -22.75
CA MET A 15 17.26 -3.44 -22.40
C MET A 15 16.47 -4.74 -22.61
N GLY A 16 15.24 -4.66 -23.13
CA GLY A 16 14.39 -5.83 -23.42
C GLY A 16 13.58 -6.36 -22.24
N VAL A 17 13.59 -5.70 -21.09
CA VAL A 17 12.79 -6.07 -19.91
C VAL A 17 11.34 -5.64 -20.11
N VAL A 18 10.37 -6.50 -19.78
CA VAL A 18 8.93 -6.23 -19.95
C VAL A 18 8.33 -5.68 -18.65
N TYR A 19 7.57 -4.61 -18.73
CA TYR A 19 6.89 -3.93 -17.63
C TYR A 19 5.38 -3.83 -17.89
N GLU A 20 4.57 -3.91 -16.84
CA GLU A 20 3.13 -3.61 -16.92
C GLU A 20 2.91 -2.09 -16.91
N LYS A 21 2.06 -1.58 -17.80
CA LYS A 21 1.72 -0.15 -17.91
C LYS A 21 0.85 0.32 -16.75
N ASN A 22 0.00 -0.56 -16.22
CA ASN A 22 -0.84 -0.29 -15.06
C ASN A 22 -0.72 -1.46 -14.10
N PRO A 23 0.42 -1.60 -13.39
CA PRO A 23 0.62 -2.69 -12.46
C PRO A 23 -0.54 -2.68 -11.46
N LYS A 24 -1.21 -3.83 -11.31
CA LYS A 24 -2.24 -3.97 -10.27
C LYS A 24 -1.62 -3.58 -8.94
N ILE A 25 -2.38 -2.86 -8.11
CA ILE A 25 -2.04 -2.67 -6.70
C ILE A 25 -1.76 -4.07 -6.14
N THR A 26 -0.51 -4.33 -5.85
CA THR A 26 -0.01 -5.60 -5.30
C THR A 26 -0.82 -5.90 -4.06
N TYR A 27 -1.47 -7.08 -4.01
CA TYR A 27 -2.50 -7.42 -3.04
C TYR A 27 -2.05 -7.06 -1.61
N PRO A 28 -2.53 -5.94 -1.05
CA PRO A 28 -2.07 -5.54 0.27
C PRO A 28 -2.68 -6.49 1.28
N HIS A 29 -1.88 -6.96 2.23
CA HIS A 29 -2.41 -7.73 3.34
C HIS A 29 -2.61 -6.81 4.54
N LEU A 30 -3.73 -7.01 5.23
CA LEU A 30 -4.04 -6.26 6.44
C LEU A 30 -3.09 -6.68 7.55
N TYR A 31 -2.35 -5.72 8.10
CA TYR A 31 -1.43 -5.99 9.20
C TYR A 31 -2.02 -5.60 10.55
N ARG A 32 -2.70 -4.44 10.65
CA ARG A 32 -3.32 -4.00 11.90
C ARG A 32 -4.52 -3.10 11.67
N VAL A 33 -5.46 -3.13 12.62
CA VAL A 33 -6.65 -2.27 12.67
C VAL A 33 -6.65 -1.48 13.97
N PHE A 34 -7.02 -0.21 13.89
CA PHE A 34 -7.19 0.68 15.03
C PHE A 34 -8.58 1.31 14.96
N LEU A 35 -9.42 0.94 15.92
CA LEU A 35 -10.76 1.51 16.08
C LEU A 35 -10.64 2.80 16.86
N LEU A 36 -10.88 3.95 16.20
CA LEU A 36 -10.77 5.27 16.82
C LEU A 36 -12.10 5.67 17.45
N ASP A 37 -13.18 5.61 16.66
CA ASP A 37 -14.56 5.79 17.11
C ASP A 37 -15.54 4.99 16.24
N SER A 38 -16.85 5.23 16.40
CA SER A 38 -17.90 4.48 15.69
C SER A 38 -17.94 4.69 14.18
N HIS A 39 -17.30 5.73 13.65
CA HIS A 39 -17.27 6.04 12.21
C HIS A 39 -15.85 6.21 11.66
N ASN A 40 -14.83 6.14 12.50
CA ASN A 40 -13.43 6.33 12.15
C ASN A 40 -12.62 5.08 12.49
N THR A 41 -12.09 4.42 11.46
CA THR A 41 -11.19 3.27 11.60
C THR A 41 -9.92 3.50 10.82
N SER A 42 -8.78 3.28 11.46
CA SER A 42 -7.47 3.35 10.81
C SER A 42 -6.95 1.94 10.53
N TRP A 43 -6.65 1.66 9.27
CA TRP A 43 -6.14 0.38 8.79
C TRP A 43 -4.68 0.54 8.39
N PHE A 44 -3.86 -0.43 8.76
CA PHE A 44 -2.47 -0.49 8.38
C PHE A 44 -2.22 -1.67 7.44
N TRP A 45 -1.70 -1.36 6.26
CA TRP A 45 -1.55 -2.28 5.15
C TRP A 45 -0.08 -2.46 4.78
N ILE A 46 0.29 -3.68 4.37
CA ILE A 46 1.61 -4.00 3.82
C ILE A 46 1.42 -4.52 2.40
N ARG A 47 2.11 -3.89 1.45
CA ARG A 47 2.15 -4.27 0.04
C ARG A 47 3.17 -5.41 -0.18
N GLU A 48 3.09 -6.12 -1.30
CA GLU A 48 4.00 -7.25 -1.59
C GLU A 48 5.47 -6.83 -1.72
N ASP A 49 5.73 -5.58 -2.09
CA ASP A 49 7.09 -5.03 -2.18
C ASP A 49 7.68 -4.63 -0.81
N GLY A 50 6.92 -4.82 0.27
CA GLY A 50 7.31 -4.48 1.64
C GLY A 50 7.05 -3.02 2.01
N THR A 51 6.55 -2.18 1.10
CA THR A 51 6.08 -0.83 1.44
C THR A 51 4.78 -0.91 2.21
N CYS A 52 4.51 0.11 3.02
CA CYS A 52 3.37 0.15 3.91
C CYS A 52 2.57 1.43 3.71
N TYR A 53 1.27 1.38 4.00
CA TYR A 53 0.43 2.58 4.00
C TYR A 53 -0.70 2.48 5.02
N TRP A 54 -1.22 3.64 5.39
CA TRP A 54 -2.40 3.83 6.21
C TRP A 54 -3.62 4.10 5.33
N GLN A 55 -4.74 3.52 5.71
CA GLN A 55 -6.05 3.92 5.23
C GLN A 55 -6.88 4.37 6.43
N HIS A 56 -7.30 5.63 6.44
CA HIS A 56 -8.21 6.15 7.44
C HIS A 56 -9.62 6.15 6.85
N SER A 57 -10.40 5.14 7.21
CA SER A 57 -11.80 5.10 6.82
C SER A 57 -12.62 6.04 7.68
N ARG A 58 -13.43 6.85 7.00
CA ARG A 58 -14.33 7.82 7.60
C ARG A 58 -15.78 7.36 7.41
N LYS A 59 -16.73 8.20 7.84
CA LYS A 59 -18.16 7.88 7.77
C LYS A 59 -18.64 7.55 6.35
N ASN A 60 -18.13 8.26 5.33
CA ASN A 60 -18.44 7.99 3.94
C ASN A 60 -17.19 7.43 3.24
N LEU A 61 -17.39 6.54 2.26
CA LEU A 61 -16.31 5.89 1.53
C LEU A 61 -15.42 6.89 0.77
N ASP A 62 -16.02 7.96 0.26
CA ASP A 62 -15.32 8.99 -0.51
C ASP A 62 -14.41 9.88 0.36
N ASP A 63 -14.55 9.79 1.68
CA ASP A 63 -13.76 10.53 2.67
C ASP A 63 -12.55 9.71 3.18
N ASP A 64 -12.32 8.51 2.64
CA ASP A 64 -11.19 7.66 3.01
C ASP A 64 -9.86 8.33 2.62
N ILE A 65 -8.96 8.46 3.58
CA ILE A 65 -7.63 9.05 3.38
C ILE A 65 -6.61 7.93 3.31
N PHE A 66 -5.72 7.99 2.33
CA PHE A 66 -4.61 7.05 2.16
C PHE A 66 -3.28 7.79 2.30
N GLU A 67 -2.43 7.31 3.20
CA GLU A 67 -1.13 7.93 3.47
C GLU A 67 -0.04 6.87 3.45
N ASP A 68 1.05 7.10 2.71
CA ASP A 68 2.18 6.18 2.72
C ASP A 68 2.89 6.23 4.08
N ALA A 69 3.19 5.05 4.62
CA ALA A 69 3.83 4.88 5.91
C ALA A 69 5.35 4.78 5.75
N ASP A 70 5.94 5.82 5.16
CA ASP A 70 7.36 5.92 4.93
C ASP A 70 8.14 6.05 6.26
N GLN A 71 9.41 5.63 6.26
CA GLN A 71 10.32 5.70 7.41
C GLN A 71 9.94 4.80 8.61
N LEU A 72 9.05 3.84 8.40
CA LEU A 72 8.71 2.87 9.43
C LEU A 72 9.86 1.89 9.66
N GLN A 73 10.24 1.74 10.93
CA GLN A 73 11.24 0.76 11.31
C GLN A 73 10.65 -0.66 11.21
N MET A 74 11.40 -1.56 10.59
CA MET A 74 11.07 -2.98 10.50
C MET A 74 11.88 -3.79 11.53
N ASP A 75 11.33 -4.90 12.00
CA ASP A 75 12.05 -5.88 12.81
C ASP A 75 12.93 -6.80 11.93
N LEU A 76 13.65 -7.73 12.58
CA LEU A 76 14.54 -8.69 11.90
C LEU A 76 13.81 -9.66 10.95
N PHE A 77 12.48 -9.76 11.06
CA PHE A 77 11.63 -10.61 10.24
C PHE A 77 10.82 -9.81 9.21
N GLY A 78 11.13 -8.52 9.02
CA GLY A 78 10.42 -7.65 8.08
C GLY A 78 9.04 -7.23 8.55
N LYS A 79 8.74 -7.33 9.85
CA LYS A 79 7.47 -6.85 10.41
C LYS A 79 7.58 -5.41 10.88
N PRO A 80 6.58 -4.57 10.58
CA PRO A 80 6.61 -3.18 11.01
C PRO A 80 6.49 -3.01 12.52
N ILE A 81 7.40 -2.21 13.08
CA ILE A 81 7.42 -1.82 14.50
C ILE A 81 6.56 -0.57 14.68
N LEU A 82 5.28 -0.78 14.96
CA LEU A 82 4.33 0.30 15.21
C LEU A 82 4.45 0.79 16.67
N THR A 83 5.40 1.69 16.92
CA THR A 83 5.53 2.35 18.24
C THR A 83 4.31 3.22 18.53
N LYS A 84 4.00 3.44 19.82
CA LYS A 84 2.87 4.29 20.20
C LYS A 84 3.00 5.70 19.60
N GLU A 85 4.19 6.27 19.61
CA GLU A 85 4.45 7.59 19.03
C GLU A 85 4.19 7.63 17.53
N PHE A 86 4.68 6.63 16.78
CA PHE A 86 4.44 6.52 15.35
C PHE A 86 2.95 6.40 15.02
N ILE A 87 2.24 5.53 15.75
CA ILE A 87 0.79 5.36 15.59
C ILE A 87 0.08 6.68 15.85
N MET A 88 0.34 7.32 16.99
CA MET A 88 -0.34 8.56 17.39
C MET A 88 -0.08 9.70 16.40
N LYS A 89 1.13 9.80 15.82
CA LYS A 89 1.45 10.78 14.79
C LYS A 89 0.68 10.57 13.49
N ALA A 90 0.36 9.32 13.14
CA ALA A 90 -0.35 8.98 11.93
C ALA A 90 -1.88 9.07 12.06
N ILE A 91 -2.43 8.93 13.28
CA ILE A 91 -3.89 8.92 13.51
C ILE A 91 -4.47 10.24 14.05
N LEU A 92 -3.63 11.20 14.45
CA LEU A 92 -4.00 12.53 14.96
C LEU A 92 -3.83 13.60 13.88
#